data_AF-A0A6A6Z7D2-F1
#
_entry.id   AF-A0A6A6Z7D2-F1
#
_cell.length_a   1.000
_cell.length_b   1.000
_cell.length_c   1.000
_cell.angle_alpha   90.00
_cell.angle_beta   90.00
_cell.angle_gamma   90.00
#
_symmetry.space_group_name_H-M   'P 1'
#
loop_
_entity.id
_entity.type
_entity.pdbx_description
1 polymer ?
#
loop_
_entity_poly.entity_id
_entity_poly.type
_entity_poly.pdbx_seq_one_letter_code
_entity_poly.pdbx_strand_id
1 'polypeptide(L)'
;MDRARRLLAFDPRDKVFAILTLLKYMDISLPPPDYSKSVSDIYIETAVAFLGCNGNMEIGNMTGLPSWVPDLSAREHPKLPWFGEGSSVSVPAFQFLNHNRVLQLKGVAVGTVASVSGPSILFEPQDLCHPQEHTEWMQKEGSSTMVFQDLLKASPAHAQLIYDVRHCGVLRNLVAFATTYATSRETARPTCLPPQQPRHKTRLLADSLWHKWLLIITSNSQPPKVVGEETKLSGRWSITTIQDTPSMLPLVDMPELMALWMATQDADILEYHENIRKIRMFKTLFRTAAGRLGIAPRSVRTGDMIVSIAGSTLPMLLRSDGENCRLICPAFVNGMEGEKWPADADAQLQWFMLV
;
A
#
# COMPACT_ATOMS: atom_id res chain seq x y z
N MET A 1 -17.06 -6.27 -3.99
CA MET A 1 -16.82 -5.23 -2.96
C MET A 1 -15.91 -4.10 -3.47
N ASP A 2 -14.64 -4.34 -3.77
CA ASP A 2 -13.65 -3.28 -4.09
C ASP A 2 -14.00 -2.33 -5.23
N ARG A 3 -14.63 -2.81 -6.31
CA ARG A 3 -15.05 -1.93 -7.41
C ARG A 3 -16.18 -0.97 -7.01
N ALA A 4 -17.07 -1.40 -6.13
CA ALA A 4 -18.20 -0.59 -5.65
C ALA A 4 -17.75 0.53 -4.69
N ARG A 5 -16.63 0.35 -3.96
CA ARG A 5 -16.07 1.38 -3.06
C ARG A 5 -15.74 2.70 -3.77
N ARG A 6 -15.28 2.62 -5.03
CA ARG A 6 -14.86 3.75 -5.87
C ARG A 6 -16.02 4.56 -6.45
N LEU A 7 -17.25 4.05 -6.36
CA LEU A 7 -18.44 4.73 -6.85
C LEU A 7 -18.93 5.75 -5.82
N LEU A 8 -19.36 6.91 -6.32
CA LEU A 8 -20.02 7.93 -5.52
C LEU A 8 -21.37 7.41 -5.03
N ALA A 9 -21.62 7.49 -3.73
CA ALA A 9 -22.92 7.23 -3.13
C ALA A 9 -23.23 8.38 -2.17
N PHE A 10 -24.45 8.94 -2.27
CA PHE A 10 -24.91 10.00 -1.36
C PHE A 10 -25.10 9.46 0.05
N ASP A 11 -25.58 8.21 0.17
CA ASP A 11 -25.64 7.46 1.42
C ASP A 11 -24.60 6.32 1.41
N PRO A 12 -23.70 6.20 2.40
CA PRO A 12 -22.72 5.13 2.47
C PRO A 12 -23.34 3.71 2.53
N ARG A 13 -24.61 3.58 2.92
CA ARG A 13 -25.35 2.31 2.99
C ARG A 13 -25.75 1.80 1.61
N ASP A 14 -25.97 2.71 0.65
CA ASP A 14 -26.37 2.35 -0.71
C ASP A 14 -25.32 1.48 -1.42
N LYS A 15 -24.05 1.61 -1.03
CA LYS A 15 -22.98 0.76 -1.57
C LYS A 15 -23.18 -0.73 -1.24
N VAL A 16 -23.76 -1.04 -0.08
CA VAL A 16 -24.09 -2.42 0.33
C VAL A 16 -25.38 -2.87 -0.35
N PHE A 17 -26.41 -2.02 -0.33
CA PHE A 17 -27.71 -2.37 -0.90
C PHE A 17 -27.67 -2.55 -2.42
N ALA A 18 -26.85 -1.77 -3.12
CA ALA A 18 -26.65 -1.89 -4.57
C ALA A 18 -26.04 -3.23 -4.99
N ILE A 19 -25.27 -3.88 -4.12
CA ILE A 19 -24.64 -5.18 -4.42
C ILE A 19 -25.40 -6.36 -3.79
N LEU A 20 -26.47 -6.12 -3.02
CA LEU A 20 -27.18 -7.15 -2.25
C LEU A 20 -27.76 -8.25 -3.14
N THR A 21 -28.24 -7.91 -4.33
CA THR A 21 -28.71 -8.87 -5.33
C THR A 21 -27.59 -9.78 -5.84
N LEU A 22 -26.38 -9.24 -6.01
CA LEU A 22 -25.20 -10.01 -6.39
C LEU A 22 -24.75 -10.93 -5.26
N LEU A 23 -24.80 -10.47 -4.01
CA LEU A 23 -24.44 -11.28 -2.84
C LEU A 23 -25.39 -12.46 -2.65
N LYS A 24 -26.70 -12.23 -2.85
CA LYS A 24 -27.70 -13.29 -2.86
C LYS A 24 -27.45 -14.32 -3.96
N TYR A 25 -26.95 -13.90 -5.13
CA TYR A 25 -26.56 -14.82 -6.21
C TYR A 25 -25.32 -15.66 -5.86
N MET A 26 -24.48 -15.18 -4.93
CA MET A 26 -23.30 -15.89 -4.41
C MET A 26 -23.61 -16.70 -3.13
N ASP A 27 -24.89 -16.99 -2.86
CA ASP A 27 -25.36 -17.68 -1.64
C ASP A 27 -25.00 -16.97 -0.32
N ILE A 28 -24.68 -15.67 -0.36
CA ILE A 28 -24.47 -14.84 0.82
C ILE A 28 -25.81 -14.19 1.20
N SER A 29 -26.41 -14.64 2.30
CA SER A 29 -27.69 -14.13 2.78
C SER A 29 -27.50 -12.91 3.69
N LEU A 30 -28.02 -11.76 3.26
CA LEU A 30 -28.09 -10.53 4.04
C LEU A 30 -29.55 -10.10 4.27
N PRO A 31 -29.84 -9.42 5.39
CA PRO A 31 -31.17 -8.85 5.62
C PRO A 31 -31.52 -7.82 4.55
N PRO A 32 -32.83 -7.60 4.27
CA PRO A 32 -33.26 -6.61 3.30
C PRO A 32 -32.81 -5.18 3.69
N PRO A 33 -32.70 -4.25 2.72
CA PRO A 33 -32.30 -2.88 3.00
C PRO A 33 -33.13 -2.21 4.10
N ASP A 34 -32.44 -1.78 5.15
CA ASP A 34 -33.04 -1.13 6.33
C ASP A 34 -32.27 0.15 6.67
N TYR A 35 -32.84 1.30 6.32
CA TYR A 35 -32.25 2.62 6.56
C TYR A 35 -32.46 3.12 8.00
N SER A 36 -33.16 2.38 8.85
CA SER A 36 -33.28 2.70 10.29
C SER A 36 -32.02 2.32 11.07
N LYS A 37 -31.24 1.37 10.55
CA LYS A 37 -29.96 0.95 11.15
C LYS A 37 -28.86 1.97 10.93
N SER A 38 -27.93 1.99 11.88
CA SER A 38 -26.70 2.76 11.72
C SER A 38 -25.84 2.17 10.60
N VAL A 39 -25.01 3.01 9.97
CA VAL A 39 -24.03 2.56 8.95
C VAL A 39 -23.11 1.48 9.52
N SER A 40 -22.76 1.60 10.80
CA SER A 40 -21.92 0.65 11.52
C SER A 40 -22.54 -0.74 11.60
N ASP A 41 -23.81 -0.83 11.99
CA ASP A 41 -24.48 -2.12 12.14
C ASP A 41 -24.66 -2.81 10.78
N ILE A 42 -24.96 -2.05 9.71
CA ILE A 42 -25.05 -2.59 8.34
C ILE A 42 -23.69 -3.15 7.89
N TYR A 43 -22.59 -2.46 8.17
CA TYR A 43 -21.26 -2.93 7.79
C TYR A 43 -20.82 -4.14 8.61
N ILE A 44 -21.15 -4.19 9.90
CA ILE A 44 -20.94 -5.37 10.77
C ILE A 44 -21.70 -6.58 10.23
N GLU A 45 -22.99 -6.43 9.95
CA GLU A 45 -23.84 -7.51 9.40
C GLU A 45 -23.27 -8.02 8.07
N THR A 46 -22.84 -7.09 7.22
CA THR A 46 -22.18 -7.42 5.97
C THR A 46 -20.90 -8.22 6.23
N ALA A 47 -20.00 -7.74 7.07
CA ALA A 47 -18.74 -8.40 7.38
C ALA A 47 -18.92 -9.82 7.95
N VAL A 48 -19.89 -9.99 8.86
CA VAL A 48 -20.23 -11.29 9.45
C VAL A 48 -20.71 -12.28 8.39
N ALA A 49 -21.58 -11.87 7.47
CA ALA A 49 -22.06 -12.73 6.41
C ALA A 49 -20.92 -13.17 5.46
N PHE A 50 -20.02 -12.25 5.11
CA PHE A 50 -18.86 -12.58 4.27
C PHE A 50 -17.90 -13.56 4.94
N LEU A 51 -17.62 -13.38 6.23
CA LEU A 51 -16.78 -14.28 7.00
C LEU A 51 -17.40 -15.68 7.12
N GLY A 52 -18.73 -15.75 7.29
CA GLY A 52 -19.46 -17.02 7.35
C GLY A 52 -19.45 -17.83 6.05
N CYS A 53 -19.40 -17.17 4.88
CA CYS A 53 -19.47 -17.84 3.58
C CYS A 53 -18.10 -18.24 3.01
N ASN A 54 -17.07 -17.39 3.13
CA ASN A 54 -15.86 -17.53 2.33
C ASN A 54 -14.58 -17.89 3.13
N GLY A 55 -14.58 -17.78 4.46
CA GLY A 55 -13.40 -18.04 5.31
C GLY A 55 -12.19 -17.13 5.08
N ASN A 56 -12.15 -16.40 3.96
CA ASN A 56 -11.09 -15.48 3.57
C ASN A 56 -11.29 -14.13 4.23
N MET A 57 -10.31 -13.77 5.05
CA MET A 57 -10.34 -12.59 5.88
C MET A 57 -9.62 -11.42 5.17
N GLU A 58 -10.27 -10.79 4.19
CA GLU A 58 -9.78 -9.52 3.62
C GLU A 58 -10.27 -8.35 4.47
N ILE A 59 -9.50 -7.97 5.49
CA ILE A 59 -10.01 -7.11 6.56
C ILE A 59 -9.07 -5.95 6.92
N GLY A 60 -9.65 -4.76 7.13
CA GLY A 60 -9.02 -3.60 7.78
C GLY A 60 -9.91 -2.34 7.73
N ASN A 61 -9.78 -1.45 8.73
CA ASN A 61 -10.50 -0.18 8.82
C ASN A 61 -9.68 0.91 9.53
N MET A 62 -10.00 2.19 9.30
CA MET A 62 -9.35 3.34 9.89
C MET A 62 -10.15 4.09 10.98
N THR A 63 -11.49 4.07 11.09
CA THR A 63 -12.18 4.74 12.23
C THR A 63 -13.63 4.31 12.51
N GLY A 64 -14.04 4.25 13.79
CA GLY A 64 -15.44 4.23 14.27
C GLY A 64 -16.18 2.89 14.21
N LEU A 65 -15.58 1.90 13.55
CA LEU A 65 -16.08 0.53 13.42
C LEU A 65 -15.07 -0.42 14.08
N PRO A 66 -15.49 -1.65 14.42
CA PRO A 66 -14.52 -2.66 14.80
C PRO A 66 -13.44 -2.80 13.74
N SER A 67 -12.20 -2.96 14.17
CA SER A 67 -11.03 -2.95 13.28
C SER A 67 -11.10 -4.04 12.20
N TRP A 68 -11.90 -5.09 12.46
CA TRP A 68 -12.14 -6.17 11.53
C TRP A 68 -13.31 -5.95 10.55
N VAL A 69 -14.03 -4.83 10.64
CA VAL A 69 -15.16 -4.53 9.77
C VAL A 69 -14.69 -3.58 8.67
N PRO A 70 -14.76 -3.95 7.38
CA PRO A 70 -14.30 -3.08 6.30
C PRO A 70 -15.15 -1.80 6.21
N ASP A 71 -14.49 -0.64 6.16
CA ASP A 71 -15.18 0.62 5.86
C ASP A 71 -15.42 0.76 4.36
N LEU A 72 -16.67 0.57 3.94
CA LEU A 72 -17.08 0.70 2.54
C LEU A 72 -17.33 2.16 2.14
N SER A 73 -17.38 3.09 3.10
CA SER A 73 -17.48 4.52 2.83
C SER A 73 -16.17 5.07 2.27
N ALA A 74 -15.03 4.58 2.77
CA ALA A 74 -13.70 4.90 2.27
C ALA A 74 -13.58 4.59 0.77
N ARG A 75 -13.23 5.63 -0.01
CA ARG A 75 -12.98 5.53 -1.46
C ARG A 75 -11.76 4.65 -1.78
N GLU A 76 -10.81 4.60 -0.86
CA GLU A 76 -9.52 3.98 -1.04
C GLU A 76 -9.28 2.91 0.02
N HIS A 77 -8.99 1.69 -0.45
CA HIS A 77 -8.45 0.64 0.40
C HIS A 77 -7.14 0.17 -0.22
N PRO A 78 -6.04 0.14 0.53
CA PRO A 78 -4.75 -0.29 0.01
C PRO A 78 -4.84 -1.76 -0.37
N LYS A 79 -4.88 -2.04 -1.67
CA LYS A 79 -4.85 -3.40 -2.20
C LYS A 79 -3.45 -3.95 -2.01
N LEU A 80 -3.27 -4.99 -1.21
CA LEU A 80 -2.04 -5.77 -1.32
C LEU A 80 -1.93 -6.30 -2.77
N PRO A 81 -0.70 -6.42 -3.32
CA PRO A 81 -0.53 -7.14 -4.58
C PRO A 81 -1.22 -8.50 -4.44
N TRP A 82 -2.00 -8.90 -5.43
CA TRP A 82 -2.56 -10.25 -5.49
C TRP A 82 -1.39 -11.24 -5.54
N PHE A 83 -1.02 -11.78 -4.39
CA PHE A 83 -0.21 -12.99 -4.31
C PHE A 83 -1.24 -14.11 -4.43
N GLY A 84 -1.06 -15.00 -5.41
CA GLY A 84 -2.06 -15.99 -5.81
C GLY A 84 -2.61 -16.85 -4.66
N GLU A 85 -3.59 -17.69 -4.96
CA GLU A 85 -4.18 -18.65 -4.02
C GLU A 85 -3.09 -19.50 -3.33
N GLY A 86 -2.60 -19.04 -2.20
CA GLY A 86 -1.91 -19.89 -1.24
C GLY A 86 -2.94 -20.86 -0.70
N SER A 87 -2.65 -22.15 -0.76
CA SER A 87 -3.49 -23.14 -0.08
C SER A 87 -3.34 -22.92 1.43
N SER A 88 -4.23 -22.14 2.05
CA SER A 88 -4.39 -22.23 3.50
C SER A 88 -4.89 -23.65 3.80
N VAL A 89 -4.02 -24.46 4.39
CA VAL A 89 -4.33 -25.85 4.77
C VAL A 89 -5.20 -25.91 6.04
N SER A 90 -5.27 -24.81 6.80
CA SER A 90 -6.02 -24.73 8.06
C SER A 90 -7.45 -24.24 7.87
N VAL A 91 -8.40 -24.86 8.57
CA VAL A 91 -9.80 -24.43 8.66
C VAL A 91 -9.88 -23.12 9.48
N PRO A 92 -10.60 -22.09 9.02
CA PRO A 92 -10.78 -20.86 9.78
C PRO A 92 -11.46 -21.15 11.12
N ALA A 93 -10.86 -20.66 12.21
CA ALA A 93 -11.40 -20.82 13.56
C ALA A 93 -11.62 -19.45 14.19
N PHE A 94 -12.87 -18.99 14.14
CA PHE A 94 -13.30 -17.70 14.68
C PHE A 94 -14.69 -17.80 15.31
N GLN A 95 -15.00 -16.85 16.20
CA GLN A 95 -16.32 -16.67 16.79
C GLN A 95 -16.62 -15.19 17.05
N PHE A 96 -17.90 -14.83 16.99
CA PHE A 96 -18.36 -13.47 17.25
C PHE A 96 -18.85 -13.35 18.69
N LEU A 97 -18.41 -12.30 19.39
CA LEU A 97 -18.78 -11.98 20.77
C LEU A 97 -19.38 -10.57 20.83
N ASN A 98 -20.02 -10.23 21.96
CA ASN A 98 -20.64 -8.92 22.21
C ASN A 98 -21.52 -8.43 21.03
N HIS A 99 -22.53 -9.22 20.65
CA HIS A 99 -23.46 -8.86 19.56
C HIS A 99 -22.72 -8.55 18.24
N ASN A 100 -21.77 -9.41 17.86
CA ASN A 100 -20.95 -9.27 16.65
C ASN A 100 -20.08 -8.00 16.61
N ARG A 101 -19.71 -7.44 17.76
CA ARG A 101 -18.77 -6.30 17.81
C ARG A 101 -17.34 -6.72 18.10
N VAL A 102 -17.14 -7.92 18.63
CA VAL A 102 -15.82 -8.49 18.88
C VAL A 102 -15.65 -9.75 18.06
N LEU A 103 -14.61 -9.82 17.23
CA LEU A 103 -14.25 -11.01 16.48
C LEU A 103 -13.11 -11.72 17.21
N GLN A 104 -13.37 -12.89 17.75
CA GLN A 104 -12.33 -13.72 18.33
C GLN A 104 -11.83 -14.71 17.28
N LEU A 105 -10.51 -14.78 17.06
CA LEU A 105 -9.92 -15.69 16.09
C LEU A 105 -8.68 -16.37 16.62
N LYS A 106 -8.36 -17.53 16.05
CA LYS A 106 -7.15 -18.29 16.39
C LYS A 106 -6.00 -17.95 15.44
N GLY A 107 -4.82 -17.77 16.03
CA GLY A 107 -3.60 -17.52 15.27
C GLY A 107 -2.35 -17.82 16.07
N VAL A 108 -1.20 -17.69 15.41
CA VAL A 108 0.13 -17.82 16.01
C VAL A 108 0.86 -16.49 15.82
N ALA A 109 1.41 -15.94 16.91
CA ALA A 109 2.24 -14.75 16.83
C ALA A 109 3.63 -15.15 16.32
N VAL A 110 3.99 -14.69 15.11
CA VAL A 110 5.22 -15.10 14.41
C VAL A 110 6.33 -14.06 14.49
N GLY A 111 6.03 -12.86 14.98
CA GLY A 111 7.04 -11.83 15.21
C GLY A 111 6.45 -10.45 15.45
N THR A 112 7.32 -9.44 15.43
CA THR A 112 6.94 -8.03 15.60
C THR A 112 7.63 -7.17 14.55
N VAL A 113 7.03 -6.01 14.26
CA VAL A 113 7.60 -4.99 13.39
C VAL A 113 8.67 -4.22 14.17
N ALA A 114 9.92 -4.28 13.72
CA ALA A 114 11.05 -3.60 14.34
C ALA A 114 11.27 -2.18 13.78
N SER A 115 11.01 -1.97 12.49
CA SER A 115 11.13 -0.66 11.85
C SER A 115 10.22 -0.54 10.64
N VAL A 116 9.81 0.69 10.33
CA VAL A 116 8.96 1.02 9.17
C VAL A 116 9.70 2.06 8.34
N SER A 117 9.63 1.95 7.01
CA SER A 117 10.19 2.95 6.11
C SER A 117 9.41 4.27 6.21
N GLY A 118 10.02 5.35 5.73
CA GLY A 118 9.33 6.64 5.59
C GLY A 118 8.02 6.53 4.80
N PRO A 119 7.14 7.54 4.91
CA PRO A 119 5.81 7.49 4.33
C PRO A 119 5.85 7.33 2.81
N SER A 120 4.89 6.56 2.29
CA SER A 120 4.66 6.42 0.85
C SER A 120 3.64 7.43 0.33
N ILE A 121 3.79 7.80 -0.93
CA ILE A 121 2.96 8.82 -1.59
C ILE A 121 1.50 8.39 -1.72
N LEU A 122 0.62 9.39 -1.56
CA LEU A 122 -0.84 9.29 -1.54
C LEU A 122 -1.53 9.70 -2.86
N PHE A 123 -0.81 10.18 -3.88
CA PHE A 123 -1.46 10.95 -4.96
C PHE A 123 -1.89 10.11 -6.17
N GLU A 124 -3.17 10.21 -6.53
CA GLU A 124 -3.64 9.93 -7.89
C GLU A 124 -3.65 11.21 -8.75
N PRO A 125 -3.58 11.09 -10.09
CA PRO A 125 -3.68 12.24 -11.00
C PRO A 125 -4.96 13.07 -10.85
N GLN A 126 -6.02 12.48 -10.28
CA GLN A 126 -7.31 13.12 -10.05
C GLN A 126 -7.26 14.12 -8.89
N ASP A 127 -6.41 13.84 -7.91
CA ASP A 127 -6.23 14.71 -6.74
C ASP A 127 -5.57 16.03 -7.19
N LEU A 128 -4.73 15.99 -8.22
CA LEU A 128 -4.03 17.16 -8.79
C LEU A 128 -4.94 18.30 -9.28
N CYS A 129 -6.24 18.05 -9.41
CA CYS A 129 -7.23 19.04 -9.82
C CYS A 129 -7.61 20.02 -8.69
N HIS A 130 -7.21 19.78 -7.43
CA HIS A 130 -7.57 20.63 -6.28
C HIS A 130 -6.35 21.04 -5.41
N PRO A 131 -5.39 21.85 -5.93
CA PRO A 131 -4.11 22.19 -5.28
C PRO A 131 -4.19 22.71 -3.83
N GLN A 132 -5.29 23.38 -3.47
CA GLN A 132 -5.48 24.03 -2.17
C GLN A 132 -5.72 23.03 -1.03
N GLU A 133 -6.41 21.92 -1.30
CA GLU A 133 -6.72 20.86 -0.31
C GLU A 133 -5.47 20.04 0.06
N HIS A 134 -4.42 20.04 -0.78
CA HIS A 134 -3.20 19.25 -0.55
C HIS A 134 -2.29 19.81 0.53
N THR A 135 -2.32 21.11 0.78
CA THR A 135 -1.43 21.75 1.76
C THR A 135 -1.70 21.18 3.16
N GLU A 136 -2.97 20.90 3.48
CA GLU A 136 -3.39 20.31 4.75
C GLU A 136 -2.99 18.83 4.88
N TRP A 137 -2.95 18.08 3.78
CA TRP A 137 -2.53 16.66 3.78
C TRP A 137 -1.01 16.54 3.94
N MET A 138 -0.25 17.47 3.35
CA MET A 138 1.20 17.54 3.45
C MET A 138 1.69 18.02 4.82
N GLN A 139 0.86 18.75 5.59
CA GLN A 139 1.21 19.20 6.96
C GLN A 139 1.44 18.06 7.96
N LYS A 140 1.03 16.82 7.64
CA LYS A 140 1.21 15.64 8.51
C LYS A 140 2.55 14.92 8.33
N GLU A 141 3.42 15.35 7.41
CA GLU A 141 4.71 14.70 7.13
C GLU A 141 5.90 15.65 7.41
N GLY A 142 6.98 15.13 8.00
CA GLY A 142 8.10 15.90 8.58
C GLY A 142 8.97 16.74 7.62
N SER A 143 10.20 17.05 8.04
CA SER A 143 11.06 18.13 7.48
C SER A 143 11.37 18.09 5.97
N SER A 144 11.49 16.91 5.35
CA SER A 144 11.70 16.78 3.88
C SER A 144 10.50 17.27 3.05
N THR A 145 9.34 17.45 3.68
CA THR A 145 8.10 17.88 3.03
C THR A 145 8.05 19.39 2.80
N MET A 146 8.84 20.18 3.56
CA MET A 146 8.75 21.64 3.56
C MET A 146 9.19 22.25 2.21
N VAL A 147 10.27 21.73 1.61
CA VAL A 147 10.74 22.18 0.29
C VAL A 147 9.69 21.95 -0.79
N PHE A 148 9.06 20.76 -0.81
CA PHE A 148 8.01 20.45 -1.80
C PHE A 148 6.72 21.26 -1.56
N GLN A 149 6.38 21.57 -0.31
CA GLN A 149 5.26 22.47 0.00
C GLN A 149 5.52 23.90 -0.50
N ASP A 150 6.72 24.42 -0.30
CA ASP A 150 7.09 25.76 -0.73
C ASP A 150 7.12 25.86 -2.26
N LEU A 151 7.65 24.82 -2.94
CA LEU A 151 7.60 24.71 -4.40
C LEU A 151 6.18 24.69 -4.95
N LEU A 152 5.27 23.92 -4.34
CA LEU A 152 3.86 23.87 -4.78
C LEU A 152 3.14 25.21 -4.58
N LYS A 153 3.43 25.92 -3.48
CA LYS A 153 2.88 27.27 -3.24
C LYS A 153 3.42 28.28 -4.24
N ALA A 154 4.72 28.24 -4.53
CA ALA A 154 5.38 29.15 -5.45
C ALA A 154 5.07 28.84 -6.93
N SER A 155 4.67 27.61 -7.26
CA SER A 155 4.51 27.15 -8.64
C SER A 155 3.40 26.11 -8.81
N PRO A 156 2.13 26.46 -8.55
CA PRO A 156 1.01 25.53 -8.67
C PRO A 156 0.81 25.00 -10.11
N ALA A 157 1.18 25.78 -11.13
CA ALA A 157 1.15 25.36 -12.53
C ALA A 157 2.09 24.17 -12.83
N HIS A 158 3.09 23.93 -11.98
CA HIS A 158 4.10 22.88 -12.12
C HIS A 158 3.86 21.69 -11.18
N ALA A 159 2.69 21.61 -10.53
CA ALA A 159 2.42 20.63 -9.48
C ALA A 159 2.73 19.18 -9.91
N GLN A 160 2.31 18.76 -11.11
CA GLN A 160 2.59 17.41 -11.63
C GLN A 160 4.08 17.06 -11.59
N LEU A 161 4.95 17.94 -12.11
CA LEU A 161 6.39 17.71 -12.14
C LEU A 161 6.96 17.64 -10.72
N ILE A 162 6.53 18.54 -9.83
CA ILE A 162 6.96 18.56 -8.43
C ILE A 162 6.61 17.22 -7.76
N TYR A 163 5.43 16.66 -8.06
CA TYR A 163 5.02 15.35 -7.56
C TYR A 163 5.81 14.19 -8.15
N ASP A 164 6.10 14.21 -9.46
CA ASP A 164 6.88 13.16 -10.12
C ASP A 164 8.30 13.10 -9.55
N VAL A 165 8.92 14.26 -9.31
CA VAL A 165 10.24 14.35 -8.65
C VAL A 165 10.16 13.87 -7.20
N ARG A 166 9.17 14.31 -6.42
CA ARG A 166 8.94 13.80 -5.06
C ARG A 166 8.77 12.28 -5.05
N HIS A 167 8.12 11.74 -6.07
CA HIS A 167 7.92 10.31 -6.22
C HIS A 167 9.22 9.54 -6.35
N CYS A 168 10.15 10.04 -7.15
CA CYS A 168 11.49 9.48 -7.22
C CYS A 168 12.15 9.47 -5.83
N GLY A 169 12.03 10.53 -5.04
CA GLY A 169 12.57 10.60 -3.67
C GLY A 169 12.01 9.55 -2.71
N VAL A 170 10.70 9.28 -2.81
CA VAL A 170 10.08 8.23 -2.00
C VAL A 170 10.53 6.84 -2.44
N LEU A 171 10.62 6.57 -3.74
CA LEU A 171 11.16 5.30 -4.23
C LEU A 171 12.63 5.11 -3.82
N ARG A 172 13.43 6.18 -3.85
CA ARG A 172 14.82 6.21 -3.35
C ARG A 172 14.90 5.80 -1.89
N ASN A 173 14.10 6.41 -1.03
CA ASN A 173 14.06 6.08 0.40
C ASN A 173 13.62 4.64 0.65
N LEU A 174 12.65 4.14 -0.13
CA LEU A 174 12.20 2.75 -0.04
C LEU A 174 13.29 1.77 -0.46
N VAL A 175 14.01 2.06 -1.55
CA VAL A 175 15.13 1.25 -2.01
C VAL A 175 16.26 1.29 -0.99
N ALA A 176 16.63 2.48 -0.50
CA ALA A 176 17.64 2.65 0.53
C ALA A 176 17.30 1.84 1.80
N PHE A 177 16.03 1.89 2.24
CA PHE A 177 15.54 1.03 3.31
C PHE A 177 15.71 -0.45 2.93
N ALA A 178 15.18 -0.90 1.80
CA ALA A 178 15.30 -2.30 1.41
C ALA A 178 16.77 -2.80 1.34
N THR A 179 17.72 -1.95 0.94
CA THR A 179 19.12 -2.30 0.72
C THR A 179 20.03 -2.10 1.94
N THR A 180 19.58 -1.42 3.01
CA THR A 180 20.44 -1.03 4.16
C THR A 180 21.20 -2.19 4.83
N TYR A 181 20.72 -3.43 4.68
CA TYR A 181 21.33 -4.62 5.31
C TYR A 181 21.44 -5.83 4.37
N ALA A 182 21.33 -5.61 3.05
CA ALA A 182 21.54 -6.70 2.10
C ALA A 182 23.04 -7.02 2.04
N THR A 183 23.43 -8.23 2.45
CA THR A 183 24.82 -8.70 2.44
C THR A 183 25.41 -8.84 1.03
N SER A 184 24.59 -8.75 -0.04
CA SER A 184 25.04 -8.60 -1.42
C SER A 184 24.04 -7.81 -2.27
N ARG A 185 24.51 -7.12 -3.33
CA ARG A 185 23.63 -6.39 -4.27
C ARG A 185 22.61 -7.29 -5.00
N GLU A 186 22.88 -8.60 -5.10
CA GLU A 186 21.99 -9.59 -5.71
C GLU A 186 20.89 -10.08 -4.75
N THR A 187 21.17 -10.17 -3.44
CA THR A 187 20.18 -10.51 -2.39
C THR A 187 19.27 -9.33 -2.03
N ALA A 188 19.61 -8.13 -2.49
CA ALA A 188 18.88 -6.90 -2.25
C ALA A 188 17.64 -6.74 -3.15
N ARG A 189 17.26 -7.75 -3.93
CA ARG A 189 15.96 -7.74 -4.61
C ARG A 189 14.90 -7.97 -3.54
N PRO A 190 14.05 -6.97 -3.23
CA PRO A 190 12.91 -7.22 -2.37
C PRO A 190 12.04 -8.21 -3.13
N THR A 191 11.93 -9.45 -2.70
CA THR A 191 10.91 -10.38 -3.22
C THR A 191 9.51 -9.78 -3.04
N CYS A 192 9.37 -8.84 -2.09
CA CYS A 192 8.22 -7.95 -1.87
C CYS A 192 7.97 -6.91 -2.99
N LEU A 193 8.87 -6.75 -3.95
CA LEU A 193 8.68 -6.03 -5.21
C LEU A 193 8.41 -7.09 -6.28
N PRO A 194 7.18 -7.61 -6.39
CA PRO A 194 6.91 -8.60 -7.41
C PRO A 194 7.20 -7.97 -8.78
N PRO A 195 7.86 -8.69 -9.70
CA PRO A 195 7.73 -8.36 -11.09
C PRO A 195 6.28 -8.62 -11.45
N GLN A 196 5.43 -7.59 -11.39
CA GLN A 196 4.24 -7.60 -12.23
C GLN A 196 4.79 -7.64 -13.65
N GLN A 197 4.80 -8.84 -14.24
CA GLN A 197 5.19 -9.02 -15.63
C GLN A 197 4.36 -8.02 -16.43
N PRO A 198 4.99 -7.08 -17.17
CA PRO A 198 4.27 -6.40 -18.23
C PRO A 198 3.62 -7.51 -19.05
N ARG A 199 2.32 -7.40 -19.36
CA ARG A 199 1.47 -8.49 -19.91
C ARG A 199 2.03 -9.21 -21.16
N HIS A 200 3.17 -8.75 -21.69
CA HIS A 200 3.85 -9.21 -22.89
C HIS A 200 5.36 -9.49 -22.73
N LYS A 201 5.98 -9.43 -21.53
CA LYS A 201 7.45 -9.59 -21.37
C LYS A 201 7.85 -10.83 -20.55
N THR A 202 8.87 -11.55 -21.01
CA THR A 202 9.44 -12.75 -20.36
C THR A 202 10.12 -12.41 -19.03
N ARG A 203 10.20 -13.39 -18.11
CA ARG A 203 10.81 -13.25 -16.78
C ARG A 203 12.26 -12.72 -16.81
N LEU A 204 13.05 -13.15 -17.79
CA LEU A 204 14.44 -12.69 -17.99
C LEU A 204 14.52 -11.19 -18.34
N LEU A 205 13.57 -10.68 -19.15
CA LEU A 205 13.50 -9.24 -19.46
C LEU A 205 13.15 -8.42 -18.21
N ALA A 206 12.24 -8.91 -17.37
CA ALA A 206 11.89 -8.24 -16.12
C ALA A 206 13.07 -8.14 -15.14
N ASP A 207 13.96 -9.14 -15.12
CA ASP A 207 15.17 -9.13 -14.29
C ASP A 207 16.20 -8.11 -14.80
N SER A 208 16.35 -7.98 -16.12
CA SER A 208 17.23 -6.96 -16.72
C SER A 208 16.72 -5.53 -16.48
N LEU A 209 15.41 -5.31 -16.55
CA LEU A 209 14.77 -4.01 -16.33
C LEU A 209 14.88 -3.59 -14.85
N TRP A 210 14.70 -4.52 -13.91
CA TRP A 210 14.89 -4.27 -12.48
C TRP A 210 16.28 -3.71 -12.19
N HIS A 211 17.35 -4.35 -12.68
CA HIS A 211 18.71 -3.90 -12.41
C HIS A 211 18.99 -2.52 -13.00
N LYS A 212 18.59 -2.28 -14.25
CA LYS A 212 18.71 -0.96 -14.89
C LYS A 212 17.96 0.12 -14.12
N TRP A 213 16.70 -0.15 -13.75
CA TRP A 213 15.88 0.77 -12.97
C TRP A 213 16.47 1.02 -11.57
N LEU A 214 17.00 -0.02 -10.90
CA LEU A 214 17.65 0.10 -9.60
C LEU A 214 18.89 1.00 -9.66
N LEU A 215 19.70 0.88 -10.71
CA LEU A 215 20.86 1.75 -10.92
C LEU A 215 20.43 3.21 -11.14
N ILE A 216 19.36 3.44 -11.90
CA ILE A 216 18.81 4.79 -12.13
C ILE A 216 18.30 5.40 -10.83
N ILE A 217 17.44 4.67 -10.10
CA ILE A 217 16.81 5.21 -8.90
C ILE A 217 17.81 5.37 -7.76
N THR A 218 18.96 4.69 -7.75
CA THR A 218 19.99 4.87 -6.71
C THR A 218 21.13 5.82 -7.13
N SER A 219 21.12 6.30 -8.37
CA SER A 219 22.11 7.23 -8.89
C SER A 219 22.08 8.56 -8.13
N ASN A 220 23.25 9.12 -7.82
CA ASN A 220 23.40 10.48 -7.27
C ASN A 220 23.96 11.46 -8.32
N SER A 221 23.93 11.11 -9.60
CA SER A 221 24.43 11.97 -10.67
C SER A 221 23.57 13.23 -10.81
N GLN A 222 24.19 14.33 -11.27
CA GLN A 222 23.47 15.56 -11.62
C GLN A 222 22.92 15.47 -13.04
N PRO A 223 21.73 16.05 -13.32
CA PRO A 223 21.20 16.10 -14.68
C PRO A 223 22.22 16.72 -15.64
N PRO A 224 22.25 16.27 -16.91
CA PRO A 224 23.17 16.85 -17.88
C PRO A 224 22.90 18.35 -17.99
N LYS A 225 23.95 19.18 -18.02
CA LYS A 225 23.83 20.63 -18.29
C LYS A 225 23.49 20.94 -19.76
N VAL A 226 22.79 20.02 -20.45
CA VAL A 226 22.70 19.97 -21.91
C VAL A 226 21.60 20.89 -22.44
N VAL A 227 21.89 21.54 -23.57
CA VAL A 227 20.97 22.37 -24.36
C VAL A 227 20.58 21.55 -25.61
N GLY A 228 19.31 21.16 -25.78
CA GLY A 228 18.83 20.40 -26.96
C GLY A 228 17.63 19.48 -26.72
N GLU A 229 17.31 18.60 -27.68
CA GLU A 229 16.17 17.65 -27.62
C GLU A 229 16.29 16.59 -26.51
N GLU A 230 17.50 16.32 -26.01
CA GLU A 230 17.80 15.40 -24.90
C GLU A 230 17.27 15.89 -23.53
N THR A 231 16.63 17.04 -23.48
CA THR A 231 16.13 17.66 -22.25
C THR A 231 14.70 17.26 -21.88
N LYS A 232 13.99 16.52 -22.74
CA LYS A 232 12.58 16.13 -22.52
C LYS A 232 12.45 15.14 -21.34
N LEU A 233 11.66 15.53 -20.35
CA LEU A 233 11.29 14.75 -19.16
C LEU A 233 9.91 14.10 -19.33
N SER A 234 8.93 14.83 -19.83
CA SER A 234 7.64 14.26 -20.23
C SER A 234 7.05 15.11 -21.35
N GLY A 235 5.97 14.67 -21.99
CA GLY A 235 5.38 15.37 -23.15
C GLY A 235 5.06 16.86 -22.93
N ARG A 236 5.13 17.38 -21.70
CA ARG A 236 5.00 18.80 -21.36
C ARG A 236 6.26 19.49 -20.82
N TRP A 237 7.31 18.79 -20.40
CA TRP A 237 8.39 19.39 -19.59
C TRP A 237 9.78 19.03 -20.10
N SER A 238 10.70 20.01 -20.06
CA SER A 238 12.12 19.81 -20.29
C SER A 238 12.97 20.34 -19.15
N ILE A 239 14.21 19.84 -19.02
CA ILE A 239 15.20 20.34 -18.05
C ILE A 239 15.42 21.85 -18.22
N THR A 240 15.44 22.35 -19.46
CA THR A 240 15.60 23.78 -19.76
C THR A 240 14.45 24.61 -19.19
N THR A 241 13.20 24.17 -19.35
CA THR A 241 12.03 24.85 -18.76
C THR A 241 12.14 24.95 -17.23
N ILE A 242 12.71 23.93 -16.57
CA ILE A 242 12.91 23.94 -15.12
C ILE A 242 14.00 24.94 -14.74
N GLN A 243 15.11 24.98 -15.47
CA GLN A 243 16.23 25.91 -15.25
C GLN A 243 15.85 27.37 -15.47
N ASP A 244 14.98 27.63 -16.45
CA ASP A 244 14.51 28.97 -16.78
C ASP A 244 13.43 29.50 -15.82
N THR A 245 12.92 28.65 -14.91
CA THR A 245 11.88 28.98 -13.95
C THR A 245 12.48 29.18 -12.55
N PRO A 246 12.63 30.43 -12.04
CA PRO A 246 13.33 30.70 -10.79
C PRO A 246 12.77 29.96 -9.56
N SER A 247 11.45 29.80 -9.51
CA SER A 247 10.76 29.08 -8.44
C SER A 247 11.01 27.57 -8.46
N MET A 248 11.54 27.01 -9.55
CA MET A 248 11.79 25.57 -9.73
C MET A 248 13.28 25.20 -9.65
N LEU A 249 14.17 26.20 -9.56
CA LEU A 249 15.61 26.00 -9.38
C LEU A 249 15.99 25.01 -8.27
N PRO A 250 15.30 24.96 -7.10
CA PRO A 250 15.62 23.97 -6.07
C PRO A 250 15.54 22.51 -6.51
N LEU A 251 14.81 22.19 -7.59
CA LEU A 251 14.72 20.84 -8.13
C LEU A 251 15.91 20.44 -9.01
N VAL A 252 16.64 21.40 -9.58
CA VAL A 252 17.72 21.13 -10.55
C VAL A 252 18.86 20.33 -9.92
N ASP A 253 19.15 20.59 -8.65
CA ASP A 253 20.21 19.92 -7.91
C ASP A 253 19.75 18.61 -7.23
N MET A 254 18.46 18.25 -7.34
CA MET A 254 17.92 17.05 -6.71
C MET A 254 18.27 15.78 -7.51
N PRO A 255 18.85 14.75 -6.88
CA PRO A 255 19.08 13.46 -7.55
C PRO A 255 17.77 12.77 -7.97
N GLU A 256 16.65 13.15 -7.37
CA GLU A 256 15.31 12.74 -7.76
C GLU A 256 14.95 13.20 -9.18
N LEU A 257 15.28 14.44 -9.55
CA LEU A 257 15.03 14.96 -10.88
C LEU A 257 15.88 14.21 -11.92
N MET A 258 17.12 13.89 -11.57
CA MET A 258 17.98 13.07 -12.41
C MET A 258 17.40 11.67 -12.63
N ALA A 259 16.97 11.00 -11.57
CA ALA A 259 16.40 9.67 -11.66
C ALA A 259 15.15 9.65 -12.56
N LEU A 260 14.31 10.69 -12.46
CA LEU A 260 13.17 10.88 -13.35
C LEU A 260 13.60 11.05 -14.80
N TRP A 261 14.55 11.95 -15.09
CA TRP A 261 15.05 12.19 -16.44
C TRP A 261 15.70 10.95 -17.06
N MET A 262 16.50 10.21 -16.30
CA MET A 262 17.12 8.96 -16.78
C MET A 262 16.08 7.90 -17.11
N ALA A 263 15.00 7.81 -16.31
CA ALA A 263 13.91 6.88 -16.59
C ALA A 263 13.17 7.23 -17.88
N THR A 264 13.10 8.52 -18.26
CA THR A 264 12.37 8.97 -19.45
C THR A 264 13.13 8.78 -20.75
N GLN A 265 14.43 8.46 -20.68
CA GLN A 265 15.25 8.16 -21.87
C GLN A 265 14.97 6.77 -22.46
N ASP A 266 14.37 5.85 -21.69
CA ASP A 266 14.07 4.48 -22.12
C ASP A 266 12.60 4.17 -21.81
N ALA A 267 11.79 3.97 -22.86
CA ALA A 267 10.36 3.75 -22.73
C ALA A 267 10.01 2.53 -21.85
N ASP A 268 10.85 1.48 -21.88
CA ASP A 268 10.63 0.28 -21.07
C ASP A 268 10.91 0.54 -19.59
N ILE A 269 11.93 1.36 -19.31
CA ILE A 269 12.25 1.78 -17.95
C ILE A 269 11.21 2.76 -17.40
N LEU A 270 10.72 3.68 -18.24
CA LEU A 270 9.64 4.59 -17.87
C LEU A 270 8.36 3.82 -17.55
N GLU A 271 7.97 2.86 -18.39
CA GLU A 271 6.83 1.98 -18.13
C GLU A 271 7.02 1.19 -16.83
N TYR A 272 8.23 0.64 -16.62
CA TYR A 272 8.56 -0.06 -15.38
C TYR A 272 8.46 0.86 -14.15
N HIS A 273 8.99 2.09 -14.23
CA HIS A 273 8.92 3.10 -13.18
C HIS A 273 7.47 3.43 -12.83
N GLU A 274 6.62 3.68 -13.83
CA GLU A 274 5.19 3.96 -13.63
C GLU A 274 4.44 2.75 -13.05
N ASN A 275 4.82 1.52 -13.40
CA ASN A 275 4.24 0.32 -12.82
C ASN A 275 4.61 0.18 -11.33
N ILE A 276 5.88 0.41 -10.97
CA ILE A 276 6.33 0.42 -9.57
C ILE A 276 5.58 1.50 -8.79
N ARG A 277 5.44 2.70 -9.36
CA ARG A 277 4.66 3.81 -8.80
C ARG A 277 3.22 3.40 -8.47
N LYS A 278 2.50 2.83 -9.43
CA LYS A 278 1.10 2.39 -9.27
C LYS A 278 0.95 1.27 -8.23
N ILE A 279 1.85 0.29 -8.23
CA ILE A 279 1.78 -0.86 -7.29
C ILE A 279 2.00 -0.40 -5.85
N ARG A 280 2.75 0.67 -5.64
CA ARG A 280 3.22 1.15 -4.33
C ARG A 280 2.36 2.25 -3.71
N MET A 281 1.36 2.77 -4.41
CA MET A 281 0.39 3.69 -3.82
C MET A 281 -0.17 3.10 -2.51
N PHE A 282 -0.14 3.90 -1.44
CA PHE A 282 -0.63 3.58 -0.09
C PHE A 282 0.09 2.45 0.68
N LYS A 283 1.25 1.97 0.22
CA LYS A 283 2.01 0.88 0.88
C LYS A 283 3.36 1.33 1.41
N THR A 284 3.75 0.91 2.60
CA THR A 284 5.08 1.13 3.20
C THR A 284 5.86 -0.19 3.31
N LEU A 285 7.20 -0.09 3.38
CA LEU A 285 8.03 -1.23 3.75
C LEU A 285 8.21 -1.27 5.27
N PHE A 286 8.39 -2.46 5.80
CA PHE A 286 8.76 -2.64 7.20
C PHE A 286 9.75 -3.78 7.33
N ARG A 287 10.41 -3.84 8.48
CA ARG A 287 11.28 -4.96 8.85
C ARG A 287 10.78 -5.62 10.11
N THR A 288 10.81 -6.94 10.12
CA THR A 288 10.51 -7.73 11.31
C THR A 288 11.70 -7.74 12.27
N ALA A 289 11.46 -8.06 13.54
CA ALA A 289 12.53 -8.28 14.52
C ALA A 289 13.50 -9.40 14.11
N ALA A 290 13.04 -10.36 13.30
CA ALA A 290 13.86 -11.41 12.72
C ALA A 290 14.65 -10.96 11.46
N GLY A 291 14.63 -9.67 11.11
CA GLY A 291 15.36 -9.12 9.96
C GLY A 291 14.68 -9.33 8.59
N ARG A 292 13.49 -9.94 8.54
CA ARG A 292 12.76 -10.15 7.28
C ARG A 292 12.17 -8.83 6.80
N LEU A 293 12.18 -8.61 5.48
CA LEU A 293 11.55 -7.44 4.85
C LEU A 293 10.07 -7.76 4.56
N GLY A 294 9.19 -6.79 4.84
CA GLY A 294 7.76 -6.90 4.55
C GLY A 294 7.21 -5.66 3.87
N ILE A 295 6.00 -5.81 3.31
CA ILE A 295 5.19 -4.73 2.75
C ILE A 295 3.77 -4.79 3.27
N ALA A 296 3.24 -3.63 3.60
CA ALA A 296 1.88 -3.47 4.10
C ALA A 296 1.37 -2.06 3.83
N PRO A 297 0.07 -1.80 4.01
CA PRO A 297 -0.47 -0.44 4.09
C PRO A 297 0.30 0.50 5.04
N ARG A 298 0.19 1.82 4.84
CA ARG A 298 0.86 2.82 5.71
C ARG A 298 0.43 2.85 7.19
N SER A 299 -0.60 2.08 7.57
CA SER A 299 -1.13 2.02 8.94
C SER A 299 -0.20 1.29 9.93
N VAL A 300 0.81 0.59 9.40
CA VAL A 300 1.82 -0.14 10.16
C VAL A 300 2.71 0.77 10.97
N ARG A 301 3.05 0.34 12.19
CA ARG A 301 3.95 1.00 13.12
C ARG A 301 4.93 0.00 13.72
N THR A 302 6.07 0.51 14.19
CA THR A 302 6.98 -0.26 15.04
C THR A 302 6.24 -0.76 16.28
N GLY A 303 6.45 -2.04 16.61
CA GLY A 303 5.77 -2.74 17.70
C GLY A 303 4.50 -3.49 17.29
N ASP A 304 3.99 -3.31 16.06
CA ASP A 304 2.85 -4.10 15.57
C ASP A 304 3.23 -5.60 15.54
N MET A 305 2.31 -6.45 16.00
CA MET A 305 2.47 -7.89 16.03
C MET A 305 2.16 -8.49 14.66
N ILE A 306 2.98 -9.43 14.22
CA ILE A 306 2.76 -10.22 13.02
C ILE A 306 2.12 -11.53 13.46
N VAL A 307 0.93 -11.82 12.96
CA VAL A 307 0.14 -12.98 13.38
C VAL A 307 -0.28 -13.76 12.14
N SER A 308 0.03 -15.05 12.12
CA SER A 308 -0.51 -15.98 11.14
C SER A 308 -1.87 -16.46 11.63
N ILE A 309 -2.92 -16.18 10.87
CA ILE A 309 -4.31 -16.45 11.27
C ILE A 309 -4.80 -17.73 10.60
N ALA A 310 -5.47 -18.59 11.36
CA ALA A 310 -6.03 -19.83 10.84
C ALA A 310 -7.07 -19.52 9.75
N GLY A 311 -6.90 -20.13 8.57
CA GLY A 311 -7.75 -19.89 7.40
C GLY A 311 -7.29 -18.73 6.51
N SER A 312 -6.26 -17.97 6.89
CA SER A 312 -5.72 -16.88 6.08
C SER A 312 -4.45 -17.30 5.34
N THR A 313 -4.27 -16.80 4.12
CA THR A 313 -3.11 -17.07 3.27
C THR A 313 -1.97 -16.08 3.46
N LEU A 314 -2.23 -14.98 4.17
CA LEU A 314 -1.27 -13.92 4.45
C LEU A 314 -1.24 -13.63 5.96
N PRO A 315 -0.08 -13.30 6.53
CA PRO A 315 -0.02 -12.84 7.90
C PRO A 315 -0.74 -11.49 8.06
N MET A 316 -1.28 -11.26 9.24
CA MET A 316 -1.94 -10.01 9.61
C MET A 316 -1.16 -9.26 10.66
N LEU A 317 -1.26 -7.94 10.59
CA LEU A 317 -0.68 -7.05 11.59
C LEU A 317 -1.73 -6.67 12.61
N LEU A 318 -1.47 -6.99 13.87
CA LEU A 318 -2.31 -6.66 15.02
C LEU A 318 -1.60 -5.66 15.91
N ARG A 319 -2.36 -4.77 16.53
CA ARG A 319 -1.86 -3.85 17.56
C ARG A 319 -2.60 -4.09 18.86
N SER A 320 -1.85 -4.25 19.95
CA SER A 320 -2.42 -4.41 21.29
C SER A 320 -3.21 -3.17 21.71
N ASP A 321 -4.39 -3.39 22.29
CA ASP A 321 -5.27 -2.39 22.89
C ASP A 321 -5.79 -2.94 24.23
N GLY A 322 -4.90 -2.97 25.24
CA GLY A 322 -5.14 -3.65 26.51
C GLY A 322 -5.18 -5.17 26.35
N GLU A 323 -6.26 -5.79 26.79
CA GLU A 323 -6.53 -7.23 26.60
C GLU A 323 -7.03 -7.57 25.19
N ASN A 324 -7.42 -6.56 24.42
CA ASN A 324 -7.90 -6.71 23.05
C ASN A 324 -6.81 -6.35 22.03
N CYS A 325 -7.11 -6.59 20.76
CA CYS A 325 -6.26 -6.24 19.64
C CYS A 325 -7.07 -5.48 18.60
N ARG A 326 -6.41 -4.56 17.89
CA ARG A 326 -6.93 -3.96 16.67
C ARG A 326 -6.25 -4.59 15.47
N LEU A 327 -7.03 -5.02 14.49
CA LEU A 327 -6.53 -5.45 13.21
C LEU A 327 -6.13 -4.25 12.36
N ILE A 328 -4.84 -4.16 12.03
CA ILE A 328 -4.27 -3.02 11.31
C ILE A 328 -4.40 -3.23 9.79
N CYS A 329 -3.89 -4.36 9.30
CA CYS A 329 -3.96 -4.74 7.90
C CYS A 329 -3.38 -6.15 7.66
N PRO A 330 -3.71 -6.78 6.53
CA PRO A 330 -2.89 -7.87 6.02
C PRO A 330 -1.51 -7.33 5.60
N ALA A 331 -0.50 -8.20 5.69
CA ALA A 331 0.87 -7.88 5.32
C ALA A 331 1.50 -9.01 4.52
N PHE A 332 2.48 -8.64 3.71
CA PHE A 332 3.36 -9.58 3.06
C PHE A 332 4.72 -9.54 3.77
N VAL A 333 5.27 -10.70 4.10
CA VAL A 333 6.58 -10.83 4.72
C VAL A 333 7.40 -11.81 3.89
N ASN A 334 8.57 -11.37 3.45
CA ASN A 334 9.46 -12.20 2.64
C ASN A 334 9.83 -13.48 3.40
N GLY A 335 9.73 -14.61 2.72
CA GLY A 335 9.99 -15.93 3.29
C GLY A 335 8.83 -16.53 4.08
N MET A 336 7.69 -15.83 4.20
CA MET A 336 6.46 -16.38 4.79
C MET A 336 5.39 -16.77 3.75
N GLU A 337 5.67 -16.57 2.46
CA GLU A 337 4.78 -16.96 1.37
C GLU A 337 4.76 -18.49 1.23
N GLY A 338 3.60 -19.10 1.41
CA GLY A 338 3.46 -20.55 1.31
C GLY A 338 4.21 -21.31 2.41
N GLU A 339 4.70 -20.63 3.46
CA GLU A 339 5.07 -21.31 4.71
C GLU A 339 3.81 -22.05 5.17
N LYS A 340 3.88 -23.39 5.18
CA LYS A 340 2.83 -24.21 5.75
C LYS A 340 2.55 -23.70 7.16
N TRP A 341 1.29 -23.75 7.56
CA TRP A 341 0.87 -23.58 8.95
C TRP A 341 1.94 -24.19 9.87
N PRO A 342 2.53 -23.43 10.82
CA PRO A 342 3.71 -23.88 11.54
C PRO A 342 3.47 -25.29 12.09
N ALA A 343 4.44 -26.20 11.94
CA ALA A 343 4.24 -27.60 12.34
C ALA A 343 3.87 -27.74 13.83
N ASP A 344 4.35 -26.81 14.66
CA ASP A 344 4.04 -26.70 16.10
C ASP A 344 2.92 -25.69 16.41
N ALA A 345 2.19 -25.21 15.38
CA ALA A 345 1.21 -24.16 15.54
C ALA A 345 0.09 -24.55 16.51
N ASP A 346 -0.30 -25.82 16.57
CA ASP A 346 -1.34 -26.28 17.50
C ASP A 346 -0.93 -26.11 18.96
N ALA A 347 0.37 -26.13 19.27
CA ALA A 347 0.90 -25.87 20.61
C ALA A 347 1.05 -24.37 20.92
N GLN A 348 1.12 -23.51 19.89
CA GLN A 348 1.29 -22.06 20.01
C GLN A 348 0.02 -21.26 19.64
N LEU A 349 -1.06 -21.99 19.39
CA LEU A 349 -2.33 -21.46 18.92
C LEU A 349 -3.00 -20.67 20.05
N GLN A 350 -3.21 -19.39 19.83
CA GLN A 350 -3.84 -18.51 20.83
C GLN A 350 -5.02 -17.75 20.24
N TRP A 351 -5.91 -17.35 21.13
CA TRP A 351 -7.07 -16.52 20.77
C TRP A 351 -6.70 -15.05 20.78
N PHE A 352 -7.06 -14.35 19.72
CA PHE A 352 -6.96 -12.90 19.61
C PHE A 352 -8.37 -12.32 19.59
N MET A 353 -8.64 -11.34 20.46
CA MET A 353 -9.91 -10.62 20.52
C MET A 353 -9.80 -9.33 19.72
N LEU A 354 -10.42 -9.28 18.54
CA LEU A 354 -10.42 -8.10 17.68
C LEU A 354 -11.60 -7.19 17.99
N VAL A 355 -11.30 -5.95 18.37
CA VAL A 355 -12.28 -4.90 18.70
C VAL A 355 -12.39 -3.82 17.65
#